data_AF-A0A2E0CHK9-F1
#
_entry.id   AF-A0A2E0CHK9-F1
#
_cell.length_a   1.000
_cell.length_b   1.000
_cell.length_c   1.000
_cell.angle_alpha   90.00
_cell.angle_beta   90.00
_cell.angle_gamma   90.00
#
_symmetry.space_group_name_H-M   'P 1'
#
loop_
_entity.id
_entity.type
_entity.pdbx_description
1 polymer ?
#
loop_
_entity_poly.entity_id
_entity_poly.type
_entity_poly.pdbx_seq_one_letter_code
_entity_poly.pdbx_strand_id
1 'polypeptide(L)'
;MAKKLDGETYKGTAISVPISEDGQVAAYVWPLRILTVQRDTGAMTMGGPTIGVDVGMEEVLRFDCHGKPGHWHRGGYDRLERPGNSHVDFPDQIEDVENQVTWSLDTIKSEFSSLLIEATHEEAASKVNPEMLSDAIDQIKHQLSGANDLRQAAIDGNVINLY
;
A
#
# COMPACT_ATOMS: atom_id res chain seq x y z
N MET A 1 -8.27 -7.78 -5.33
CA MET A 1 -8.79 -6.45 -4.98
C MET A 1 -8.73 -6.30 -3.49
N ALA A 2 -7.88 -5.37 -3.05
CA ALA A 2 -7.70 -5.01 -1.65
C ALA A 2 -9.04 -4.72 -0.96
N LYS A 3 -9.22 -5.32 0.21
CA LYS A 3 -10.47 -5.25 0.97
C LYS A 3 -10.31 -4.38 2.18
N LYS A 4 -11.30 -3.51 2.40
CA LYS A 4 -11.44 -2.80 3.66
C LYS A 4 -11.76 -3.79 4.77
N LEU A 5 -11.10 -3.63 5.91
CA LEU A 5 -11.28 -4.48 7.08
C LEU A 5 -12.18 -3.80 8.10
N ASP A 6 -12.98 -4.61 8.80
CA ASP A 6 -13.84 -4.13 9.88
C ASP A 6 -13.01 -3.56 11.02
N GLY A 7 -13.46 -2.44 11.60
CA GLY A 7 -12.77 -1.74 12.68
C GLY A 7 -11.67 -0.77 12.22
N GLU A 8 -11.37 -0.71 10.92
CA GLU A 8 -10.45 0.28 10.36
C GLU A 8 -11.19 1.49 9.79
N THR A 9 -10.48 2.63 9.74
CA THR A 9 -11.01 3.87 9.15
C THR A 9 -10.26 4.18 7.87
N TYR A 10 -11.00 4.55 6.82
CA TYR A 10 -10.46 4.93 5.51
C TYR A 10 -10.94 6.33 5.18
N LYS A 11 -10.01 7.26 4.94
CA LYS A 11 -10.31 8.64 4.55
C LYS A 11 -9.68 8.97 3.19
N GLY A 12 -10.33 9.87 2.46
CA GLY A 12 -9.98 10.22 1.10
C GLY A 12 -10.57 9.27 0.06
N THR A 13 -10.45 9.64 -1.21
CA THR A 13 -10.93 8.84 -2.33
C THR A 13 -9.89 7.78 -2.68
N ALA A 14 -10.26 6.51 -2.53
CA ALA A 14 -9.47 5.40 -3.02
C ALA A 14 -9.49 5.39 -4.56
N ILE A 15 -8.36 5.07 -5.18
CA ILE A 15 -8.30 4.78 -6.62
C ILE A 15 -7.69 3.41 -6.85
N SER A 16 -8.11 2.76 -7.93
CA SER A 16 -7.52 1.55 -8.48
C SER A 16 -7.37 1.78 -9.97
N VAL A 17 -6.13 1.67 -10.46
CA VAL A 17 -5.74 2.02 -11.82
C VAL A 17 -5.20 0.76 -12.50
N PRO A 18 -5.83 0.30 -13.59
CA PRO A 18 -5.31 -0.81 -14.38
C PRO A 18 -3.89 -0.53 -14.88
N ILE A 19 -3.03 -1.54 -14.79
CA ILE A 19 -1.66 -1.52 -15.33
C ILE A 19 -1.42 -2.64 -16.35
N SER A 20 -2.45 -3.42 -16.69
CA SER A 20 -2.49 -4.32 -17.84
C SER A 20 -3.69 -3.99 -18.74
N GLU A 21 -3.57 -4.25 -20.04
CA GLU A 21 -4.60 -3.92 -21.04
C GLU A 21 -5.92 -4.68 -20.80
N ASP A 22 -5.82 -5.90 -20.30
CA ASP A 22 -6.97 -6.74 -19.95
C ASP A 22 -7.59 -6.39 -18.58
N GLY A 23 -7.02 -5.42 -17.87
CA GLY A 23 -7.45 -5.02 -16.53
C GLY A 23 -7.21 -6.06 -15.45
N GLN A 24 -6.50 -7.16 -15.74
CA GLN A 24 -6.19 -8.20 -14.76
C GLN A 24 -5.34 -7.65 -13.62
N VAL A 25 -4.43 -6.71 -13.90
CA VAL A 25 -3.51 -6.16 -12.93
C VAL A 25 -3.84 -4.70 -12.68
N ALA A 26 -3.92 -4.30 -11.41
CA ALA A 26 -4.16 -2.91 -11.04
C ALA A 26 -3.29 -2.48 -9.85
N ALA A 27 -2.77 -1.26 -9.91
CA ALA A 27 -2.19 -0.59 -8.76
C ALA A 27 -3.29 0.21 -8.04
N TYR A 28 -3.25 0.28 -6.72
CA TYR A 28 -4.26 1.01 -5.96
C TYR A 28 -3.62 1.87 -4.86
N VAL A 29 -4.38 2.84 -4.38
CA VAL A 29 -4.03 3.59 -3.17
C VAL A 29 -5.27 3.90 -2.32
N TRP A 30 -5.12 3.75 -1.01
CA TRP A 30 -5.97 4.36 0.00
C TRP A 30 -5.22 5.55 0.59
N PRO A 31 -5.70 6.80 0.41
CA PRO A 31 -4.94 7.97 0.85
C PRO A 31 -4.66 8.00 2.35
N LEU A 32 -5.61 7.53 3.15
CA LEU A 32 -5.41 7.34 4.58
C LEU A 32 -6.18 6.11 5.06
N ARG A 33 -5.44 5.08 5.46
CA ARG A 33 -5.93 3.95 6.25
C ARG A 33 -5.45 4.12 7.69
N ILE A 34 -6.36 3.97 8.65
CA ILE A 34 -6.10 4.06 10.08
C ILE A 34 -6.54 2.75 10.72
N LEU A 35 -5.65 2.17 11.51
CA LEU A 35 -5.87 0.91 12.21
C LEU A 35 -5.38 1.00 13.66
N THR A 36 -5.98 0.18 14.51
CA THR A 36 -5.56 0.00 15.90
C THR A 36 -4.66 -1.21 16.01
N VAL A 37 -3.49 -1.03 16.61
CA VAL A 37 -2.54 -2.09 16.94
C VAL A 37 -2.44 -2.26 18.44
N GLN A 38 -2.31 -3.51 18.90
CA GLN A 38 -2.07 -3.82 20.31
C GLN A 38 -0.57 -3.75 20.60
N ARG A 39 -0.19 -2.97 21.61
CA ARG A 39 1.18 -2.89 22.14
C ARG A 39 1.18 -3.26 23.62
N ASP A 40 2.34 -3.56 24.17
CA ASP A 40 2.52 -3.83 25.61
C ASP A 40 2.07 -2.64 26.48
N THR A 41 2.12 -1.42 25.92
CA THR A 41 1.69 -0.18 26.56
C THR A 41 0.21 0.15 26.36
N GLY A 42 -0.54 -0.69 25.66
CA GLY A 42 -1.97 -0.51 25.35
C GLY A 42 -2.27 -0.44 23.85
N ALA A 43 -3.55 -0.27 23.53
CA ALA A 43 -4.01 -0.08 22.16
C ALA A 43 -3.54 1.28 21.63
N MET A 44 -2.87 1.27 20.49
CA MET A 44 -2.39 2.47 19.80
C MET A 44 -2.94 2.51 18.39
N THR A 45 -3.02 3.71 17.82
CA THR A 45 -3.59 3.95 16.50
C THR A 45 -2.54 4.56 15.59
N MET A 46 -2.37 3.94 14.43
CA MET A 46 -1.42 4.35 13.41
C MET A 46 -2.15 4.51 12.09
N GLY A 47 -1.55 5.26 11.16
CA GLY A 47 -2.13 5.39 9.84
C GLY A 47 -1.34 6.25 8.88
N GLY A 48 -1.63 6.03 7.62
CA GLY A 48 -1.05 6.73 6.50
C GLY A 48 -1.57 6.15 5.18
N PRO A 49 -0.95 6.53 4.06
CA PRO A 49 -1.22 5.91 2.77
C PRO A 49 -0.99 4.39 2.81
N THR A 50 -1.89 3.65 2.17
CA THR A 50 -1.67 2.24 1.84
C THR A 50 -1.71 2.10 0.32
N ILE A 51 -0.61 1.62 -0.26
CA ILE A 51 -0.44 1.42 -1.70
C ILE A 51 -0.36 -0.07 -1.96
N GLY A 52 -0.85 -0.58 -3.08
CA GLY A 52 -0.67 -2.00 -3.38
C GLY A 52 -0.94 -2.36 -4.83
N VAL A 53 -0.82 -3.66 -5.10
CA VAL A 53 -1.04 -4.26 -6.42
C VAL A 53 -1.99 -5.44 -6.28
N ASP A 54 -3.03 -5.43 -7.09
CA ASP A 54 -4.00 -6.51 -7.24
C ASP A 54 -3.74 -7.28 -8.54
N VAL A 55 -3.90 -8.60 -8.48
CA VAL A 55 -4.01 -9.48 -9.65
C VAL A 55 -5.38 -10.17 -9.58
N GLY A 56 -6.30 -9.73 -10.43
CA GLY A 56 -7.70 -10.11 -10.38
C GLY A 56 -8.32 -9.78 -9.02
N MET A 57 -8.75 -10.81 -8.29
CA MET A 57 -9.35 -10.65 -6.97
C MET A 57 -8.36 -10.80 -5.81
N GLU A 58 -7.10 -11.13 -6.07
CA GLU A 58 -6.06 -11.29 -5.06
C GLU A 58 -5.27 -10.00 -4.88
N GLU A 59 -5.14 -9.54 -3.64
CA GLU A 59 -4.14 -8.55 -3.29
C GLU A 59 -2.77 -9.21 -3.12
N VAL A 60 -1.82 -8.79 -3.95
CA VAL A 60 -0.51 -9.45 -4.07
C VAL A 60 0.55 -8.71 -3.28
N LEU A 61 0.59 -7.37 -3.41
CA LEU A 61 1.51 -6.48 -2.73
C LEU A 61 0.73 -5.43 -1.94
N ARG A 62 1.24 -5.07 -0.76
CA ARG A 62 0.71 -3.98 0.06
C ARG A 62 1.85 -3.24 0.75
N PHE A 63 1.84 -1.92 0.69
CA PHE A 63 2.79 -1.04 1.35
C PHE A 63 2.01 -0.16 2.33
N ASP A 64 2.17 -0.42 3.62
CA ASP A 64 1.54 0.31 4.72
C ASP A 64 2.48 1.44 5.17
N CYS A 65 2.43 2.57 4.44
CA CYS A 65 3.27 3.75 4.61
C CYS A 65 2.79 4.61 5.79
N HIS A 66 2.93 4.09 7.01
CA HIS A 66 2.29 4.67 8.21
C HIS A 66 3.24 5.49 9.11
N GLY A 67 4.51 5.64 8.74
CA GLY A 67 5.54 6.26 9.58
C GLY A 67 6.22 5.20 10.44
N LYS A 68 6.37 5.43 11.75
CA LYS A 68 6.80 4.38 12.70
C LYS A 68 5.61 3.81 13.48
N PRO A 69 5.19 2.55 13.26
CA PRO A 69 5.82 1.51 12.44
C PRO A 69 5.27 1.46 11.00
N GLY A 70 6.14 1.48 10.00
CA GLY A 70 5.78 1.28 8.60
C GLY A 70 6.31 -0.07 8.15
N HIS A 71 5.57 -0.74 7.29
CA HIS A 71 5.97 -2.03 6.73
C HIS A 71 5.27 -2.27 5.40
N TRP A 72 5.63 -3.35 4.74
CA TRP A 72 4.99 -3.77 3.51
C TRP A 72 4.90 -5.30 3.45
N HIS A 73 4.22 -5.79 2.43
CA HIS A 73 3.87 -7.17 2.24
C HIS A 73 4.19 -7.62 0.81
N ARG A 74 4.85 -8.77 0.69
CA ARG A 74 5.21 -9.40 -0.58
C ARG A 74 4.83 -10.89 -0.62
N GLY A 75 4.95 -11.52 -1.79
CA GLY A 75 4.73 -12.97 -1.96
C GLY A 75 3.26 -13.42 -2.05
N GLY A 76 2.31 -12.49 -2.17
CA GLY A 76 0.87 -12.79 -2.27
C GLY A 76 0.15 -12.58 -0.94
N TYR A 77 -0.08 -11.31 -0.56
CA TYR A 77 -0.65 -10.91 0.72
C TYR A 77 -1.91 -11.70 1.11
N ASP A 78 -2.94 -11.71 0.24
CA ASP A 78 -4.20 -12.41 0.51
C ASP A 78 -4.00 -13.93 0.62
N ARG A 79 -3.20 -14.50 -0.28
CA ARG A 79 -2.96 -15.94 -0.36
C ARG A 79 -2.20 -16.50 0.84
N LEU A 80 -1.36 -15.68 1.47
CA LEU A 80 -0.59 -16.08 2.65
C LEU A 80 -1.41 -16.06 3.94
N GLU A 81 -2.69 -15.67 3.88
CA GLU A 81 -3.76 -15.74 4.90
C GLU A 81 -3.53 -14.99 6.22
N ARG A 82 -2.28 -14.83 6.64
CA ARG A 82 -1.87 -14.11 7.84
C ARG A 82 -0.93 -12.98 7.43
N PRO A 83 -1.20 -11.72 7.84
CA PRO A 83 -0.35 -10.57 7.48
C PRO A 83 1.13 -10.79 7.82
N GLY A 84 1.43 -11.43 8.95
CA GLY A 84 2.81 -11.73 9.37
C GLY A 84 3.58 -12.68 8.46
N ASN A 85 2.91 -13.47 7.61
CA ASN A 85 3.58 -14.38 6.66
C ASN A 85 4.18 -13.65 5.45
N SER A 86 3.70 -12.44 5.16
CA SER A 86 4.16 -11.60 4.05
C SER A 86 4.90 -10.35 4.51
N HIS A 87 4.94 -10.10 5.83
CA HIS A 87 5.49 -8.87 6.43
C HIS A 87 6.98 -8.70 6.13
N VAL A 88 7.33 -7.50 5.68
CA VAL A 88 8.69 -7.03 5.48
C VAL A 88 8.80 -5.61 5.99
N ASP A 89 9.88 -5.31 6.71
CA ASP A 89 10.16 -3.94 7.13
C ASP A 89 10.65 -3.11 5.94
N PHE A 90 10.39 -1.80 5.98
CA PHE A 90 11.07 -0.89 5.04
C PHE A 90 12.59 -0.93 5.28
N PRO A 91 13.42 -0.62 4.27
CA PRO A 91 14.85 -0.51 4.47
C PRO A 91 15.20 0.52 5.55
N ASP A 92 16.36 0.32 6.18
CA ASP A 92 16.89 1.27 7.16
C ASP A 92 16.87 2.69 6.58
N GLN A 93 16.50 3.68 7.40
CA GLN A 93 16.35 5.11 7.05
C GLN A 93 15.07 5.49 6.30
N ILE A 94 14.21 4.53 5.91
CA ILE A 94 12.89 4.83 5.32
C ILE A 94 11.81 4.74 6.42
N GLU A 95 11.74 5.80 7.23
CA GLU A 95 10.96 5.79 8.47
C GLU A 95 9.76 6.73 8.45
N ASP A 96 9.83 7.83 7.69
CA ASP A 96 8.72 8.75 7.52
C ASP A 96 7.83 8.37 6.33
N VAL A 97 6.60 8.86 6.36
CA VAL A 97 5.56 8.53 5.37
C VAL A 97 5.96 8.95 3.96
N GLU A 98 6.61 10.09 3.78
CA GLU A 98 6.94 10.62 2.45
C GLU A 98 8.00 9.74 1.77
N ASN A 99 9.04 9.36 2.51
CA ASN A 99 10.06 8.45 2.04
C ASN A 99 9.51 7.03 1.83
N GLN A 100 8.61 6.54 2.69
CA GLN A 100 7.95 5.24 2.51
C GLN A 100 7.10 5.21 1.23
N VAL A 101 6.32 6.26 0.97
CA VAL A 101 5.52 6.39 -0.27
C VAL A 101 6.43 6.42 -1.50
N THR A 102 7.47 7.25 -1.47
CA THR A 102 8.42 7.38 -2.60
C THR A 102 9.08 6.05 -2.90
N TRP A 103 9.64 5.39 -1.87
CA TRP A 103 10.27 4.09 -2.03
C TRP A 103 9.29 3.03 -2.54
N SER A 104 8.07 2.98 -2.00
CA SER A 104 7.07 1.98 -2.42
C SER A 104 6.73 2.10 -3.91
N LEU A 105 6.54 3.32 -4.41
CA LEU A 105 6.26 3.56 -5.82
C LEU A 105 7.46 3.26 -6.71
N ASP A 106 8.68 3.57 -6.26
CA ASP A 106 9.90 3.25 -6.98
C ASP A 106 10.14 1.73 -7.02
N THR A 107 9.89 1.01 -5.93
CA THR A 107 9.95 -0.46 -5.86
C THR A 107 8.91 -1.09 -6.78
N ILE A 108 7.66 -0.61 -6.78
CA ILE A 108 6.65 -1.05 -7.73
C ILE A 108 7.12 -0.81 -9.17
N LYS A 109 7.77 0.32 -9.47
CA LYS A 109 8.25 0.62 -10.82
C LYS A 109 9.43 -0.25 -11.25
N SER A 110 10.38 -0.51 -10.36
CA SER A 110 11.67 -1.15 -10.69
C SER A 110 11.65 -2.67 -10.54
N GLU A 111 10.88 -3.20 -9.58
CA GLU A 111 10.88 -4.61 -9.20
C GLU A 111 9.55 -5.31 -9.50
N PHE A 112 8.66 -4.67 -10.26
CA PHE A 112 7.31 -5.16 -10.53
C PHE A 112 7.24 -6.64 -10.89
N SER A 113 7.93 -7.03 -11.99
CA SER A 113 7.84 -8.38 -12.54
C SER A 113 8.40 -9.41 -11.57
N SER A 114 9.51 -9.12 -10.89
CA SER A 114 10.08 -10.03 -9.89
C SER A 114 9.15 -10.25 -8.71
N LEU A 115 8.48 -9.20 -8.23
CA LEU A 115 7.55 -9.29 -7.10
C LEU A 115 6.30 -10.09 -7.44
N LEU A 116 5.78 -9.96 -8.67
CA LEU A 116 4.67 -10.81 -9.13
C LEU A 116 5.09 -12.26 -9.35
N ILE A 117 6.28 -12.52 -9.90
CA ILE A 117 6.81 -13.88 -10.06
C ILE A 117 7.02 -14.55 -8.71
N GLU A 118 7.58 -13.83 -7.73
CA GLU A 118 7.69 -14.33 -6.36
C GLU A 118 6.32 -14.70 -5.78
N ALA A 119 5.30 -13.91 -6.11
CA ALA A 119 3.93 -14.20 -5.75
C ALA A 119 3.24 -15.17 -6.74
N THR A 120 3.97 -15.97 -7.51
CA THR A 120 3.44 -17.01 -8.41
C THR A 120 2.40 -16.49 -9.40
N HIS A 121 2.61 -15.26 -9.89
CA HIS A 121 1.76 -14.56 -10.88
C HIS A 121 2.56 -14.25 -12.14
N GLU A 122 3.30 -15.23 -12.68
CA GLU A 122 4.17 -15.08 -13.85
C GLU A 122 3.41 -14.59 -15.10
N GLU A 123 2.19 -15.11 -15.31
CA GLU A 123 1.36 -14.69 -16.44
C GLU A 123 0.98 -13.21 -16.31
N ALA A 124 0.53 -12.78 -15.14
CA ALA A 124 0.17 -11.38 -14.88
C ALA A 124 1.41 -10.46 -14.98
N ALA A 125 2.58 -10.92 -14.52
CA ALA A 125 3.85 -10.20 -14.65
C ALA A 125 4.18 -9.89 -16.12
N SER A 126 3.85 -10.80 -17.04
CA SER A 126 4.08 -10.62 -18.48
C SER A 126 3.11 -9.66 -19.17
N LYS A 127 1.96 -9.37 -18.54
CA LYS A 127 0.88 -8.55 -19.11
C LYS A 127 0.94 -7.08 -18.72
N VAL A 128 1.79 -6.72 -17.77
CA VAL A 128 1.87 -5.33 -17.33
C VAL A 128 2.49 -4.46 -18.40
N ASN A 129 1.78 -3.39 -18.72
CA ASN A 129 2.18 -2.39 -19.68
C ASN A 129 3.00 -1.30 -18.95
N PRO A 130 4.28 -1.08 -19.32
CA PRO A 130 5.14 -0.11 -18.64
C PRO A 130 4.64 1.34 -18.68
N GLU A 131 3.96 1.75 -19.77
CA GLU A 131 3.38 3.09 -19.90
C GLU A 131 2.20 3.23 -18.94
N MET A 132 1.29 2.25 -18.93
CA MET A 132 0.16 2.24 -17.98
C MET A 132 0.64 2.21 -16.52
N LEU A 133 1.71 1.49 -16.22
CA LEU A 133 2.32 1.48 -14.89
C LEU A 133 2.85 2.87 -14.50
N SER A 134 3.53 3.56 -15.42
CA SER A 134 4.01 4.92 -15.17
C SER A 134 2.84 5.89 -14.94
N ASP A 135 1.80 5.81 -15.76
CA ASP A 135 0.59 6.63 -15.63
C ASP A 135 -0.15 6.35 -14.33
N ALA A 136 -0.22 5.09 -13.90
CA ALA A 136 -0.82 4.70 -12.63
C ALA A 136 -0.05 5.26 -11.44
N ILE A 137 1.29 5.23 -11.47
CA ILE A 137 2.13 5.84 -10.43
C ILE A 137 1.89 7.35 -10.36
N ASP A 138 1.80 8.04 -11.49
CA ASP A 138 1.54 9.49 -11.51
C ASP A 138 0.13 9.83 -10.99
N GLN A 139 -0.87 9.01 -11.32
CA GLN A 139 -2.22 9.13 -10.75
C GLN A 139 -2.25 8.90 -9.24
N ILE A 140 -1.51 7.91 -8.73
CA ILE A 140 -1.38 7.66 -7.28
C ILE A 140 -0.72 8.85 -6.59
N LYS A 141 0.37 9.39 -7.15
CA LYS A 141 1.04 10.60 -6.62
C LYS A 141 0.08 11.79 -6.59
N HIS A 142 -0.68 12.01 -7.66
CA HIS A 142 -1.68 13.06 -7.74
C HIS A 142 -2.77 12.88 -6.67
N GLN A 143 -3.28 11.67 -6.51
CA GLN A 143 -4.31 11.34 -5.53
C GLN A 143 -3.83 11.56 -4.09
N LEU A 144 -2.57 11.23 -3.79
CA LEU A 144 -1.96 11.46 -2.48
C LEU A 144 -1.72 12.95 -2.21
N SER A 145 -1.25 13.70 -3.21
CA SER A 145 -1.07 15.15 -3.09
C SER A 145 -2.37 15.87 -2.73
N GLY A 146 -3.50 15.47 -3.34
CA GLY A 146 -4.82 16.02 -3.04
C GLY A 146 -5.41 15.61 -1.68
N ALA A 147 -4.73 14.74 -0.92
CA ALA A 147 -5.19 14.18 0.35
C ALA A 147 -4.17 14.37 1.49
N ASN A 148 -3.19 15.25 1.29
CA ASN A 148 -2.02 15.41 2.15
C ASN A 148 -2.36 15.89 3.58
N ASP A 149 -3.49 16.59 3.76
CA ASP A 149 -3.95 17.12 5.03
C ASP A 149 -4.64 16.08 5.93
N LEU A 150 -5.14 14.97 5.35
CA LEU A 150 -5.95 13.99 6.06
C LEU A 150 -5.21 13.35 7.24
N ARG A 151 -3.92 13.02 7.05
CA ARG A 151 -3.12 12.36 8.10
C ARG A 151 -2.82 13.34 9.22
N GLN A 152 -2.38 14.56 8.90
CA GLN A 152 -2.09 15.57 9.91
C GLN A 152 -3.35 15.92 10.70
N ALA A 153 -4.50 16.08 10.04
CA ALA A 153 -5.78 16.31 10.71
C ALA A 153 -6.19 15.15 11.64
N ALA A 154 -5.86 13.91 11.30
CA ALA A 154 -6.10 12.75 12.18
C ALA A 154 -5.16 12.72 13.39
N ILE A 155 -3.91 13.16 13.23
CA ILE A 155 -2.95 13.34 14.34
C ILE A 155 -3.41 14.47 15.26
N ASP A 156 -3.74 15.64 14.70
CA ASP A 156 -4.22 16.82 15.45
C ASP A 156 -5.52 16.51 16.22
N GLY A 157 -6.37 15.65 15.66
CA GLY A 157 -7.57 15.15 16.30
C GLY A 157 -7.36 13.99 17.30
N ASN A 158 -6.11 13.60 17.57
CA ASN A 158 -5.71 12.47 18.43
C ASN A 158 -6.35 11.12 18.02
N VAL A 159 -6.68 10.96 16.74
CA VAL A 159 -7.17 9.70 16.14
C VAL A 159 -6.00 8.81 15.73
N ILE A 160 -4.85 9.40 15.40
CA ILE A 160 -3.57 8.72 15.21
C ILE A 160 -2.64 9.19 16.33
N ASN A 161 -2.05 8.25 17.06
CA ASN A 161 -1.18 8.51 18.21
C ASN A 161 0.08 7.63 18.24
N LEU A 162 0.33 6.88 17.17
CA LEU A 162 1.55 6.14 16.89
C LEU A 162 2.02 6.51 15.47
N TYR A 163 3.14 7.24 15.38
CA TYR A 163 3.64 7.79 14.12
C TYR A 163 5.14 8.04 14.14
#